data_AF-A0A5B6VRZ0-F1
#
_entry.id   AF-A0A5B6VRZ0-F1
#
_cell.length_a   1.000
_cell.length_b   1.000
_cell.length_c   1.000
_cell.angle_alpha   90.00
_cell.angle_beta   90.00
_cell.angle_gamma   90.00
#
_symmetry.space_group_name_H-M   'P 1'
#
loop_
_entity.id
_entity.type
_entity.pdbx_description
1 polymer ?
#
loop_
_entity_poly.entity_id
_entity_poly.type
_entity_poly.pdbx_seq_one_letter_code
_entity_poly.pdbx_strand_id
1 'polypeptide(L)'
;MLLTPPNIDSDTSFRPPDNLRSSFTDFETQLYEKGNNHVGVEHFPGLAEELQKTDWGKTPSSFESIATRIEKDRGKVTELGHITAQVLVCAAVKEMEDFSVEKLDTETLKKWGATLNYAKELGFQVGFADDLLRKNLYAYAYITILDEAKEKEV
;
A
#
# COMPACT_ATOMS: atom_id res chain seq x y z
N MET A 1 -33.49 3.85 -42.83
CA MET A 1 -33.12 2.68 -42.00
C MET A 1 -32.12 3.19 -40.97
N LEU A 2 -32.58 3.56 -39.79
CA LEU A 2 -31.74 4.05 -38.69
C LEU A 2 -31.64 2.90 -37.68
N LEU A 3 -30.43 2.39 -37.47
CA LEU A 3 -30.16 1.40 -36.43
C LEU A 3 -30.17 2.11 -35.08
N THR A 4 -31.07 1.73 -34.20
CA THR A 4 -31.03 2.13 -32.79
C THR A 4 -29.83 1.44 -32.11
N PRO A 5 -29.07 2.14 -31.26
CA PRO A 5 -27.98 1.51 -30.50
C PRO A 5 -28.55 0.44 -29.56
N PRO A 6 -27.78 -0.63 -29.27
CA PRO A 6 -28.21 -1.65 -28.33
C PRO A 6 -28.41 -1.01 -26.96
N ASN A 7 -29.55 -1.35 -26.35
CA ASN A 7 -29.89 -0.97 -24.99
C ASN A 7 -28.92 -1.72 -24.05
N ILE A 8 -27.85 -1.06 -23.63
CA ILE A 8 -26.97 -1.58 -22.58
C ILE A 8 -27.75 -1.35 -21.28
N ASP A 9 -28.43 -2.40 -20.81
CA ASP A 9 -29.00 -2.43 -19.47
C ASP A 9 -27.88 -2.10 -18.49
N SER A 10 -27.97 -0.93 -17.86
CA SER A 10 -27.07 -0.46 -16.81
C SER A 10 -27.25 -1.20 -15.48
N ASP A 11 -27.83 -2.41 -15.51
CA ASP A 11 -28.24 -3.15 -14.32
C ASP A 11 -27.24 -4.22 -13.88
N THR A 12 -26.14 -4.42 -14.61
CA THR A 12 -24.97 -5.15 -14.10
C THR A 12 -24.04 -4.21 -13.33
N SER A 13 -24.60 -3.58 -12.29
CA SER A 13 -23.80 -3.15 -11.15
C SER A 13 -23.22 -4.44 -10.54
N PHE A 14 -21.96 -4.76 -10.86
CA PHE A 14 -21.23 -5.82 -10.19
C PHE A 14 -21.27 -5.53 -8.68
N ARG A 15 -22.16 -6.23 -7.96
CA ARG A 15 -22.29 -6.11 -6.51
C ARG A 15 -21.50 -7.28 -5.95
N PRO A 16 -20.31 -7.03 -5.36
CA PRO A 16 -19.57 -8.09 -4.72
C PRO A 16 -20.49 -8.76 -3.69
N PRO A 17 -20.47 -10.09 -3.56
CA PRO A 17 -21.31 -10.77 -2.58
C PRO A 17 -20.97 -10.27 -1.17
N ASP A 18 -21.97 -10.16 -0.30
CA ASP A 18 -21.86 -9.47 1.00
C ASP A 18 -20.74 -10.03 1.90
N ASN A 19 -20.46 -11.33 1.78
CA ASN A 19 -19.37 -12.03 2.49
C ASN A 19 -17.99 -11.49 2.13
N LEU A 20 -17.78 -11.11 0.87
CA LEU A 20 -16.52 -10.55 0.42
C LEU A 20 -16.36 -9.11 0.88
N ARG A 21 -17.46 -8.34 0.90
CA ARG A 21 -17.43 -6.98 1.45
C ARG A 21 -17.07 -6.98 2.93
N SER A 22 -17.62 -7.91 3.73
CA SER A 22 -17.23 -8.06 5.14
C SER A 22 -15.78 -8.49 5.29
N SER A 23 -15.31 -9.49 4.53
CA SER A 23 -13.91 -9.93 4.59
C SER A 23 -12.93 -8.81 4.21
N PHE A 24 -13.30 -7.97 3.24
CA PHE A 24 -12.53 -6.80 2.86
C PHE A 24 -12.44 -5.78 4.01
N THR A 25 -13.58 -5.44 4.64
CA THR A 25 -13.61 -4.52 5.77
C THR A 25 -12.84 -5.06 6.97
N ASP A 26 -12.94 -6.36 7.26
CA ASP A 26 -12.18 -7.01 8.32
C ASP A 26 -10.68 -6.95 8.04
N PHE A 27 -10.27 -7.17 6.80
CA PHE A 27 -8.86 -7.10 6.41
C PHE A 27 -8.33 -5.66 6.42
N GLU A 28 -9.09 -4.69 5.91
CA GLU A 28 -8.73 -3.26 6.02
C GLU A 28 -8.57 -2.86 7.49
N THR A 29 -9.47 -3.33 8.35
CA THR A 29 -9.39 -3.09 9.81
C THR A 29 -8.12 -3.68 10.40
N GLN A 30 -7.73 -4.90 10.02
CA GLN A 30 -6.47 -5.53 10.47
C GLN A 30 -5.24 -4.75 10.02
N LEU A 31 -5.23 -4.21 8.79
CA LEU A 31 -4.09 -3.42 8.29
C LEU A 31 -3.84 -2.18 9.13
N TYR A 32 -4.91 -1.51 9.57
CA TYR A 32 -4.85 -0.29 10.39
C TYR A 32 -4.99 -0.57 11.90
N GLU A 33 -4.99 -1.83 12.31
CA GLU A 33 -5.05 -2.18 13.72
C GLU A 33 -3.78 -1.71 14.43
N LYS A 34 -3.94 -1.18 15.64
CA LYS A 34 -2.82 -0.63 16.44
C LYS A 34 -1.69 -1.65 16.69
N GLY A 35 -2.01 -2.94 16.73
CA GLY A 35 -1.01 -4.01 16.90
C GLY A 35 -0.17 -4.29 15.66
N ASN A 36 -0.61 -3.85 14.48
CA ASN A 36 0.13 -4.00 13.24
C ASN A 36 1.09 -2.83 13.05
N ASN A 37 2.20 -2.82 13.78
CA ASN A 37 3.23 -1.76 13.77
C ASN A 37 4.67 -2.31 13.88
N HIS A 38 4.83 -3.64 13.84
CA HIS A 38 6.13 -4.29 13.94
C HIS A 38 6.74 -4.45 12.55
N VAL A 39 7.66 -3.56 12.19
CA VAL A 39 8.43 -3.64 10.95
C VAL A 39 9.83 -3.06 11.15
N GLY A 40 10.78 -3.56 10.38
CA GLY A 40 12.18 -3.19 10.44
C GLY A 40 12.84 -3.27 9.07
N VAL A 41 14.12 -2.91 9.00
CA VAL A 41 14.91 -2.87 7.77
C VAL A 41 14.96 -4.24 7.08
N GLU A 42 15.02 -5.31 7.87
CA GLU A 42 15.07 -6.70 7.43
C GLU A 42 13.83 -7.17 6.65
N HIS A 43 12.72 -6.44 6.74
CA HIS A 43 11.48 -6.75 6.02
C HIS A 43 11.47 -6.19 4.58
N PHE A 44 12.46 -5.38 4.21
CA PHE A 44 12.59 -4.76 2.90
C PHE A 44 13.85 -5.29 2.19
N PRO A 45 13.70 -6.13 1.15
CA PRO A 45 14.84 -6.64 0.40
C PRO A 45 15.72 -5.52 -0.16
N GLY A 46 17.03 -5.59 0.09
CA GLY A 46 18.00 -4.60 -0.40
C GLY A 46 18.16 -3.35 0.47
N LEU A 47 17.27 -3.11 1.44
CA LEU A 47 17.28 -1.87 2.23
C LEU A 47 18.52 -1.78 3.15
N ALA A 48 18.95 -2.91 3.71
CA ALA A 48 20.15 -2.95 4.53
C ALA A 48 21.40 -2.56 3.72
N GLU A 49 21.51 -3.04 2.49
CA GLU A 49 22.62 -2.75 1.57
C GLU A 49 22.61 -1.29 1.11
N GLU A 50 21.43 -0.69 0.91
CA GLU A 50 21.30 0.73 0.61
C GLU A 50 21.73 1.60 1.80
N LEU A 51 21.33 1.21 3.02
CA LEU A 51 21.71 1.92 4.24
C LEU A 51 23.21 1.82 4.54
N GLN A 52 23.86 0.69 4.25
CA GLN A 52 25.32 0.55 4.40
C GLN A 52 26.12 1.52 3.52
N LYS A 53 25.55 1.95 2.39
CA LYS A 53 26.17 2.91 1.45
C LYS A 53 25.81 4.37 1.77
N THR A 54 24.95 4.59 2.75
CA THR A 54 24.39 5.90 3.09
C THR A 54 25.07 6.44 4.34
N ASP A 55 25.43 7.72 4.34
CA ASP A 55 25.97 8.35 5.56
C ASP A 55 24.96 8.29 6.70
N TRP A 56 25.45 8.17 7.93
CA TRP A 56 24.60 8.16 9.12
C TRP A 56 23.69 9.39 9.19
N GLY A 57 22.41 9.16 9.49
CA GLY A 57 21.42 10.24 9.57
C GLY A 57 21.05 10.84 8.21
N LYS A 58 21.22 10.09 7.11
CA LYS A 58 20.71 10.48 5.80
C LYS A 58 19.75 9.44 5.23
N THR A 59 18.91 9.90 4.32
CA THR A 59 18.09 9.02 3.49
C THR A 59 18.93 8.54 2.30
N PRO A 60 18.87 7.24 1.93
CA PRO A 60 19.52 6.74 0.71
C PRO A 60 19.10 7.52 -0.53
N SER A 61 20.03 7.75 -1.47
CA SER A 61 19.78 8.53 -2.69
C SER A 61 18.75 7.89 -3.62
N SER A 62 18.63 6.55 -3.58
CA SER A 62 17.56 5.77 -4.23
C SER A 62 16.14 6.23 -3.83
N PHE A 63 15.99 6.81 -2.65
CA PHE A 63 14.71 7.27 -2.10
C PHE A 63 14.53 8.79 -2.14
N GLU A 64 15.47 9.55 -2.68
CA GLU A 64 15.45 11.03 -2.62
C GLU A 64 14.15 11.63 -3.21
N SER A 65 13.67 11.08 -4.32
CA SER A 65 12.43 11.53 -4.96
C SER A 65 11.19 11.25 -4.11
N ILE A 66 11.15 10.09 -3.44
CA ILE A 66 10.05 9.71 -2.54
C ILE A 66 10.10 10.53 -1.25
N ALA A 67 11.29 10.69 -0.67
CA ALA A 67 11.50 11.52 0.51
C ALA A 67 11.04 12.97 0.28
N THR A 68 11.37 13.53 -0.88
CA THR A 68 10.90 14.88 -1.29
C THR A 68 9.36 14.95 -1.33
N ARG A 69 8.70 13.92 -1.87
CA ARG A 69 7.24 13.84 -1.89
C ARG A 69 6.65 13.73 -0.49
N ILE A 70 7.29 12.97 0.40
CA ILE A 70 6.91 12.84 1.82
C ILE A 70 6.99 14.18 2.54
N GLU A 71 8.11 14.90 2.43
CA GLU A 71 8.26 16.20 3.08
C GLU A 71 7.25 17.23 2.57
N LYS A 72 6.97 17.20 1.26
CA LYS A 72 5.94 18.05 0.65
C LYS A 72 4.55 17.73 1.19
N ASP A 73 4.18 16.46 1.27
CA ASP A 73 2.88 16.01 1.78
C ASP A 73 2.72 16.35 3.27
N ARG A 74 3.79 16.16 4.05
CA ARG A 74 3.84 16.50 5.48
C ARG A 74 3.90 18.00 5.75
N GLY A 75 4.31 18.80 4.77
CA GLY A 75 4.54 20.24 4.91
C GLY A 75 5.73 20.61 5.79
N LYS A 76 6.64 19.67 6.08
CA LYS A 76 7.85 19.91 6.89
C LYS A 76 8.97 18.94 6.55
N VAL A 77 10.20 19.45 6.70
CA VAL A 77 11.43 18.67 6.57
C VAL A 77 11.48 17.56 7.63
N THR A 78 12.11 16.45 7.29
CA THR A 78 12.28 15.34 8.22
C THR A 78 13.42 15.61 9.21
N GLU A 79 13.07 15.58 10.49
CA GLU A 79 14.01 15.71 11.59
C GLU A 79 14.83 14.42 11.78
N LEU A 80 16.03 14.53 12.34
CA LEU A 80 16.95 13.40 12.56
C LEU A 80 16.29 12.22 13.29
N GLY A 81 15.44 12.50 14.29
CA GLY A 81 14.70 11.48 15.04
C GLY A 81 13.66 10.70 14.23
N HIS A 82 13.29 11.19 13.06
CA HIS A 82 12.30 10.57 12.17
C HIS A 82 12.91 9.93 10.92
N ILE A 83 14.24 9.95 10.74
CA ILE A 83 14.88 9.44 9.52
C ILE A 83 14.63 7.95 9.33
N THR A 84 14.67 7.15 10.39
CA THR A 84 14.35 5.71 10.30
C THR A 84 12.91 5.49 9.81
N ALA A 85 11.95 6.26 10.33
CA ALA A 85 10.56 6.18 9.89
C ALA A 85 10.43 6.60 8.41
N GLN A 86 11.08 7.69 8.00
CA GLN A 86 11.11 8.13 6.61
C GLN A 86 11.67 7.05 5.68
N VAL A 87 12.81 6.45 6.03
CA VAL A 87 13.44 5.41 5.21
C VAL A 87 12.52 4.21 5.03
N LEU A 88 11.86 3.74 6.09
CA LEU A 88 10.91 2.63 5.99
C LEU A 88 9.69 3.01 5.13
N VAL A 89 9.13 4.21 5.31
CA VAL A 89 8.02 4.69 4.47
C VAL A 89 8.45 4.82 3.01
N CYS A 90 9.66 5.31 2.73
CA CYS A 90 10.20 5.35 1.37
C CYS A 90 10.31 3.96 0.75
N ALA A 91 10.82 2.98 1.49
CA ALA A 91 10.92 1.60 1.02
C ALA A 91 9.54 1.00 0.72
N ALA A 92 8.56 1.20 1.61
CA ALA A 92 7.18 0.75 1.40
C ALA A 92 6.54 1.42 0.18
N VAL A 93 6.66 2.74 0.03
CA VAL A 93 6.14 3.47 -1.14
C VAL A 93 6.79 2.98 -2.42
N LYS A 94 8.11 2.79 -2.42
CA LYS A 94 8.82 2.26 -3.59
C LYS A 94 8.29 0.89 -3.99
N GLU A 95 8.19 -0.03 -3.03
CA GLU A 95 7.60 -1.35 -3.30
C GLU A 95 6.17 -1.21 -3.82
N MET A 96 5.29 -0.44 -3.19
CA MET A 96 3.91 -0.24 -3.65
C MET A 96 3.80 0.31 -5.08
N GLU A 97 4.77 1.13 -5.53
CA GLU A 97 4.83 1.68 -6.89
C GLU A 97 5.39 0.67 -7.91
N ASP A 98 6.35 -0.15 -7.48
CA ASP A 98 7.07 -1.12 -8.33
C ASP A 98 6.40 -2.52 -8.36
N PHE A 99 5.51 -2.83 -7.41
CA PHE A 99 4.93 -4.18 -7.25
C PHE A 99 3.88 -4.52 -8.30
N SER A 100 3.92 -5.74 -8.85
CA SER A 100 2.82 -6.24 -9.69
C SER A 100 1.66 -6.72 -8.82
N VAL A 101 0.45 -6.25 -9.14
CA VAL A 101 -0.79 -6.64 -8.45
C VAL A 101 -0.99 -8.17 -8.48
N GLU A 102 -0.55 -8.85 -9.54
CA GLU A 102 -0.67 -10.32 -9.69
C GLU A 102 0.16 -11.12 -8.67
N LYS A 103 1.18 -10.49 -8.08
CA LYS A 103 2.03 -11.11 -7.05
C LYS A 103 1.65 -10.69 -5.65
N LEU A 104 0.66 -9.81 -5.53
CA LEU A 104 0.30 -9.18 -4.27
C LEU A 104 -0.36 -10.20 -3.34
N ASP A 105 0.14 -10.26 -2.11
CA ASP A 105 -0.40 -11.13 -1.07
C ASP A 105 -0.72 -10.34 0.21
N THR A 106 -1.42 -11.01 1.13
CA THR A 106 -1.85 -10.41 2.38
C THR A 106 -0.68 -10.01 3.28
N GLU A 107 0.42 -10.74 3.26
CA GLU A 107 1.60 -10.44 4.09
C GLU A 107 2.33 -9.19 3.60
N THR A 108 2.40 -8.99 2.28
CA THR A 108 2.94 -7.77 1.66
C THR A 108 2.09 -6.55 2.04
N LEU A 109 0.77 -6.66 1.94
CA LEU A 109 -0.15 -5.60 2.37
C LEU A 109 -0.01 -5.31 3.87
N LYS A 110 0.09 -6.34 4.72
CA LYS A 110 0.30 -6.20 6.17
C LYS A 110 1.61 -5.51 6.48
N LYS A 111 2.71 -5.88 5.82
CA LYS A 111 4.03 -5.24 5.98
C LYS A 111 3.95 -3.74 5.69
N TRP A 112 3.31 -3.38 4.58
CA TRP A 112 3.11 -1.98 4.22
C TRP A 112 2.23 -1.24 5.23
N GLY A 113 1.10 -1.84 5.65
CA GLY A 113 0.26 -1.31 6.73
C GLY A 113 1.04 -1.10 8.03
N ALA A 114 1.86 -2.08 8.42
CA ALA A 114 2.70 -2.03 9.61
C ALA A 114 3.69 -0.86 9.56
N THR A 115 4.24 -0.60 8.38
CA THR A 115 5.16 0.51 8.14
C THR A 115 4.49 1.86 8.32
N LEU A 116 3.29 2.04 7.76
CA LEU A 116 2.56 3.30 7.91
C LEU A 116 2.05 3.49 9.34
N ASN A 117 1.62 2.43 10.02
CA ASN A 117 1.19 2.52 11.41
C ASN A 117 2.35 2.83 12.35
N TYR A 118 3.50 2.16 12.20
CA TYR A 118 4.72 2.47 12.94
C TYR A 118 5.11 3.95 12.79
N ALA A 119 5.07 4.46 11.56
CA ALA A 119 5.37 5.86 11.28
C ALA A 119 4.36 6.80 11.96
N LYS A 120 3.05 6.49 11.92
CA LYS A 120 2.00 7.27 12.59
C LYS A 120 2.17 7.31 14.11
N GLU A 121 2.59 6.23 14.75
CA GLU A 121 2.86 6.20 16.19
C GLU A 121 3.98 7.16 16.61
N LEU A 122 4.92 7.43 15.70
CA LEU A 122 5.98 8.42 15.87
C LEU A 122 5.56 9.84 15.44
N GLY A 123 4.30 10.06 15.07
CA GLY A 123 3.83 11.34 14.53
C GLY A 123 4.33 11.63 13.10
N PHE A 124 4.77 10.59 12.37
CA PHE A 124 5.23 10.63 10.99
C PHE A 124 4.15 10.13 10.03
N GLN A 125 3.02 10.84 9.95
CA GLN A 125 1.95 10.50 9.01
C GLN A 125 2.27 10.98 7.60
N VAL A 126 1.94 10.17 6.58
CA VAL A 126 2.11 10.49 5.15
C VAL A 126 0.82 10.10 4.42
N GLY A 127 0.02 11.10 4.04
CA GLY A 127 -1.32 10.90 3.51
C GLY A 127 -1.31 10.17 2.16
N PHE A 128 -0.44 10.56 1.23
CA PHE A 128 -0.41 9.90 -0.08
C PHE A 128 0.01 8.42 0.01
N ALA A 129 0.79 8.03 1.02
CA ALA A 129 1.19 6.64 1.23
C ALA A 129 0.01 5.79 1.71
N ASP A 130 -0.85 6.35 2.57
CA ASP A 130 -2.12 5.72 2.98
C ASP A 130 -3.03 5.49 1.76
N ASP A 131 -3.14 6.47 0.87
CA ASP A 131 -3.94 6.35 -0.36
C ASP A 131 -3.37 5.29 -1.31
N LEU A 132 -2.04 5.19 -1.41
CA LEU A 132 -1.37 4.20 -2.24
C LEU A 132 -1.57 2.77 -1.68
N LEU A 133 -1.50 2.59 -0.36
CA LEU A 133 -1.83 1.32 0.28
C LEU A 133 -3.29 0.93 0.00
N ARG A 134 -4.22 1.86 0.18
CA ARG A 134 -5.66 1.61 -0.08
C ARG A 134 -5.90 1.23 -1.54
N LYS A 135 -5.24 1.89 -2.49
CA LYS A 135 -5.31 1.55 -3.92
C LYS A 135 -4.84 0.11 -4.18
N ASN A 136 -3.71 -0.29 -3.61
CA ASN A 136 -3.20 -1.65 -3.74
C ASN A 136 -4.12 -2.70 -3.10
N LEU A 137 -4.71 -2.37 -1.95
CA LEU A 137 -5.72 -3.21 -1.30
C LEU A 137 -6.97 -3.41 -2.18
N TYR A 138 -7.47 -2.36 -2.84
CA TYR A 138 -8.60 -2.52 -3.78
C TYR A 138 -8.23 -3.39 -4.98
N ALA A 139 -7.02 -3.22 -5.52
CA ALA A 139 -6.54 -4.03 -6.63
C ALA A 139 -6.41 -5.51 -6.25
N TYR A 140 -5.91 -5.80 -5.05
CA TYR A 140 -5.89 -7.15 -4.47
C TYR A 140 -7.28 -7.77 -4.43
N ALA A 141 -8.22 -7.07 -3.79
CA ALA A 141 -9.58 -7.56 -3.62
C ALA A 141 -10.25 -7.86 -4.96
N TYR A 142 -10.07 -6.98 -5.95
CA TYR A 142 -10.60 -7.19 -7.29
C TYR A 142 -10.08 -8.47 -7.95
N ILE A 143 -8.77 -8.76 -7.84
CA ILE A 143 -8.19 -9.99 -8.39
C ILE A 143 -8.74 -11.22 -7.67
N THR A 144 -8.77 -11.22 -6.34
CA THR A 144 -9.30 -12.34 -5.54
C THR A 144 -10.74 -12.69 -5.94
N ILE A 145 -11.58 -11.67 -6.13
CA ILE A 145 -12.96 -11.85 -6.59
C ILE A 145 -13.02 -12.52 -7.97
N LEU A 146 -12.20 -12.03 -8.91
CA LEU A 146 -12.18 -12.55 -10.26
C LEU A 146 -11.72 -14.01 -10.30
N ASP A 147 -10.75 -14.38 -9.46
CA ASP A 147 -10.26 -15.75 -9.41
C ASP A 147 -11.29 -16.70 -8.79
N GLU A 148 -11.98 -16.30 -7.71
CA GLU A 148 -13.11 -17.06 -7.16
C GLU A 148 -14.26 -17.25 -8.16
N ALA A 149 -14.52 -16.26 -9.02
CA ALA A 149 -15.58 -16.34 -10.03
C ALA A 149 -15.23 -17.38 -11.11
N LYS A 150 -13.96 -17.41 -11.56
CA LYS A 150 -13.48 -18.41 -12.54
C LYS A 150 -13.56 -19.83 -11.98
N GLU A 151 -13.22 -20.03 -10.71
CA GLU A 151 -13.27 -21.35 -10.07
C GLU A 151 -14.70 -21.92 -9.97
N LYS A 152 -15.71 -21.06 -9.89
CA LYS A 152 -17.13 -21.48 -9.82
C LYS A 152 -17.76 -21.81 -11.18
N GLU A 153 -17.09 -21.47 -12.28
CA GLU A 153 -17.52 -21.79 -13.65
C GLU A 153 -16.98 -23.14 -14.17
N VAL A 154 -16.10 -23.81 -13.41
CA VAL A 154 -15.42 -25.07 -13.76
C VAL A 154 -16.10 -26.30 -13.12
#